data_AF-A0A6M6JHP6-F1
#
_entry.id   AF-A0A6M6JHP6-F1
#
_cell.length_a   1.000
_cell.length_b   1.000
_cell.length_c   1.000
_cell.angle_alpha   90.00
_cell.angle_beta   90.00
_cell.angle_gamma   90.00
#
_symmetry.space_group_name_H-M   'P 1'
#
loop_
_entity.id
_entity.type
_entity.pdbx_description
1 polymer ?
#
loop_
_entity_poly.entity_id
_entity_poly.type
_entity_poly.pdbx_seq_one_letter_code
_entity_poly.pdbx_strand_id
1 'polypeptide(L)'
;MTVHRPGPLRWLWYAMGGGLPARYRDWVLHDVTTRTWALRQMLRSIVQLVPIGILLVLLVPGELWVRLVAVLGGAAVGMIYAASFVHLTTEHRSVKAGWARGQAEAVREKRTAPRREAAARRYEERYR
;
A
#
# COMPACT_ATOMS: atom_id res chain seq x y z
N MET A 1 -5.20 15.36 16.13
CA MET A 1 -5.65 14.08 15.53
C MET A 1 -5.09 12.94 16.37
N THR A 2 -5.92 12.33 17.22
CA THR A 2 -5.51 11.18 18.04
C THR A 2 -5.58 9.92 17.17
N VAL A 3 -4.41 9.39 16.82
CA VAL A 3 -4.31 8.21 15.95
C VAL A 3 -4.59 6.95 16.77
N HIS A 4 -5.83 6.45 16.71
CA HIS A 4 -6.18 5.15 17.28
C HIS A 4 -5.72 4.02 16.35
N ARG A 5 -4.91 3.08 16.84
CA ARG A 5 -4.43 1.95 16.03
C ARG A 5 -5.45 0.81 16.05
N PRO A 6 -5.80 0.20 14.90
CA PRO A 6 -6.60 -1.01 14.88
C PRO A 6 -5.79 -2.17 15.48
N GLY A 7 -6.47 -3.06 16.22
CA GLY A 7 -5.87 -4.33 16.66
C GLY A 7 -5.54 -5.25 15.47
N PRO A 8 -4.75 -6.31 15.68
CA PRO A 8 -4.18 -7.15 14.61
C PRO A 8 -5.26 -7.79 13.72
N LEU A 9 -6.36 -8.28 14.29
CA LEU A 9 -7.48 -8.86 13.53
C LEU A 9 -8.13 -7.84 12.59
N ARG A 10 -8.35 -6.62 13.07
CA ARG A 10 -8.92 -5.52 12.26
C ARG A 10 -7.95 -5.03 11.21
N TRP A 11 -6.66 -5.07 11.51
CA TRP A 11 -5.62 -4.79 10.54
C TRP A 11 -5.62 -5.82 9.42
N LEU A 12 -5.80 -7.12 9.72
CA LEU A 12 -5.90 -8.17 8.71
C LEU A 12 -7.17 -8.01 7.85
N TRP A 13 -8.32 -7.73 8.47
CA TRP A 13 -9.55 -7.40 7.74
C TRP A 13 -9.34 -6.22 6.78
N TYR A 14 -8.73 -5.15 7.28
CA TYR A 14 -8.35 -3.99 6.47
C TYR A 14 -7.35 -4.35 5.37
N ALA A 15 -6.40 -5.25 5.67
CA ALA A 15 -5.42 -5.75 4.71
C ALA A 15 -6.11 -6.48 3.55
N MET A 16 -7.18 -7.22 3.81
CA MET A 16 -7.99 -7.91 2.80
C MET A 16 -8.99 -7.00 2.06
N GLY A 17 -8.95 -5.68 2.28
CA GLY A 17 -9.86 -4.72 1.62
C GLY A 17 -11.10 -4.37 2.43
N GLY A 18 -11.24 -4.91 3.64
CA GLY A 18 -12.29 -4.57 4.59
C GLY A 18 -12.28 -3.11 5.01
N GLY A 19 -13.47 -2.54 5.25
CA GLY A 19 -13.61 -1.20 5.81
C GLY A 19 -13.29 -1.18 7.32
N LEU A 20 -12.68 -0.11 7.79
CA LEU A 20 -12.50 0.14 9.23
C LEU A 20 -13.58 1.13 9.74
N PRO A 21 -14.06 0.98 10.99
CA PRO A 21 -14.98 1.93 11.60
C PRO A 21 -14.43 3.37 11.63
N ALA A 22 -15.33 4.36 11.62
CA ALA A 22 -15.01 5.79 11.52
C ALA A 22 -13.97 6.31 12.53
N ARG A 23 -13.88 5.69 13.73
CA ARG A 23 -12.86 6.00 14.75
C ARG A 23 -11.41 5.79 14.30
N TYR A 24 -11.20 5.02 13.22
CA TYR A 24 -9.87 4.74 12.66
C TYR A 24 -9.56 5.59 11.43
N ARG A 25 -10.40 6.56 11.06
CA ARG A 25 -10.20 7.38 9.85
C ARG A 25 -8.86 8.11 9.82
N ASP A 26 -8.42 8.63 10.97
CA ASP A 26 -7.14 9.35 11.11
C ASP A 26 -5.97 8.39 10.94
N TRP A 27 -6.11 7.16 11.45
CA TRP A 27 -5.10 6.12 11.25
C TRP A 27 -5.01 5.68 9.80
N VAL A 28 -6.14 5.52 9.09
CA VAL A 28 -6.14 5.19 7.66
C VAL A 28 -5.44 6.29 6.87
N LEU A 29 -5.76 7.56 7.14
CA LEU A 29 -5.08 8.69 6.50
C LEU A 29 -3.58 8.67 6.78
N HIS A 30 -3.17 8.40 8.03
CA HIS A 30 -1.76 8.29 8.38
C HIS A 30 -1.07 7.10 7.68
N ASP A 31 -1.72 5.93 7.58
CA ASP A 31 -1.19 4.73 6.91
C ASP A 31 -0.91 5.01 5.42
N VAL A 32 -1.82 5.70 4.73
CA VAL A 32 -1.70 5.99 3.29
C VAL A 32 -0.85 7.23 2.95
N THR A 33 -0.40 7.96 3.97
CA THR A 33 0.42 9.18 3.80
C THR A 33 1.78 9.09 4.48
N THR A 34 2.06 8.06 5.28
CA THR A 34 3.36 7.87 5.96
C THR A 34 4.52 7.70 4.98
N ARG A 35 5.78 7.89 5.37
CA ARG A 35 6.94 7.79 4.45
C ARG A 35 7.06 6.41 3.79
N THR A 36 6.66 5.37 4.50
CA THR A 36 6.70 3.97 4.04
C THR A 36 5.34 3.48 3.50
N TRP A 37 4.45 4.39 3.10
CA TRP A 37 3.10 4.05 2.64
C TRP A 37 3.09 3.05 1.48
N ALA A 38 3.97 3.24 0.50
CA ALA A 38 4.10 2.34 -0.65
C ALA A 38 4.56 0.94 -0.22
N LEU A 39 5.56 0.85 0.66
CA LEU A 39 6.05 -0.41 1.23
C LEU A 39 4.95 -1.15 2.01
N ARG A 40 4.16 -0.43 2.81
CA ARG A 40 3.01 -1.02 3.53
C ARG A 40 1.97 -1.55 2.57
N GLN A 41 1.76 -0.89 1.43
CA GLN A 41 0.86 -1.37 0.40
C GLN A 41 1.40 -2.61 -0.31
N MET A 42 2.70 -2.65 -0.62
CA MET A 42 3.35 -3.82 -1.20
C MET A 42 3.26 -5.03 -0.26
N LEU A 43 3.61 -4.85 1.02
CA LEU A 43 3.52 -5.90 2.03
C LEU A 43 2.09 -6.45 2.14
N ARG A 44 1.09 -5.58 2.04
CA ARG A 44 -0.32 -5.98 2.06
C ARG A 44 -0.70 -6.81 0.84
N SER A 45 -0.22 -6.46 -0.35
CA SER A 45 -0.41 -7.29 -1.55
C SER A 45 0.23 -8.67 -1.37
N ILE A 46 1.43 -8.75 -0.77
CA ILE A 46 2.06 -10.03 -0.44
C ILE A 46 1.18 -10.83 0.53
N VAL A 47 0.68 -10.21 1.60
CA VAL A 47 -0.20 -10.87 2.58
C VAL A 47 -1.47 -11.40 1.91
N GLN A 48 -2.03 -10.69 0.93
CA GLN A 48 -3.19 -11.16 0.15
C GLN A 48 -2.84 -12.33 -0.79
N LEU A 49 -1.61 -12.37 -1.31
CA LEU A 49 -1.13 -13.44 -2.19
C LEU A 49 -0.82 -14.73 -1.42
N VAL A 50 -0.40 -14.65 -0.16
CA VAL A 50 -0.07 -15.83 0.69
C VAL A 50 -1.17 -16.90 0.68
N PRO A 51 -2.45 -16.61 0.98
CA PRO A 51 -3.49 -17.65 0.95
C PRO A 51 -3.66 -18.26 -0.44
N ILE A 52 -3.53 -17.47 -1.51
CA ILE A 52 -3.61 -17.97 -2.89
C ILE A 52 -2.42 -18.89 -3.20
N GLY A 53 -1.21 -18.49 -2.80
CA GLY A 53 0.00 -19.31 -2.98
C GLY A 53 -0.06 -20.63 -2.21
N ILE A 54 -0.55 -20.60 -0.97
CA ILE A 54 -0.78 -21.82 -0.16
C ILE A 54 -1.78 -22.74 -0.87
N LEU A 55 -2.91 -22.20 -1.33
CA LEU A 55 -3.91 -22.99 -2.05
C LEU A 55 -3.34 -23.59 -3.34
N LEU A 56 -2.58 -22.82 -4.12
CA LEU A 56 -1.93 -23.31 -5.34
C LEU A 56 -0.98 -24.47 -5.00
N VAL A 57 -0.13 -24.30 -3.99
CA VAL A 57 0.82 -25.33 -3.57
C VAL A 57 0.12 -26.58 -3.05
N LEU A 58 -1.02 -26.46 -2.36
CA LEU A 58 -1.73 -27.61 -1.79
C LEU A 58 -2.62 -28.33 -2.81
N LEU A 59 -3.34 -27.60 -3.67
CA LEU A 59 -4.36 -28.16 -4.57
C LEU A 59 -3.80 -28.62 -5.92
N VAL A 60 -2.75 -27.97 -6.43
CA VAL A 60 -2.22 -28.29 -7.76
C VAL A 60 -1.27 -29.48 -7.65
N PRO A 61 -1.56 -30.63 -8.28
CA PRO A 61 -0.62 -31.75 -8.33
C PRO A 61 0.61 -31.40 -9.20
N GLY A 62 1.79 -31.93 -8.87
CA GLY A 62 3.05 -31.67 -9.58
C GLY A 62 4.27 -31.52 -8.66
N GLU A 63 5.44 -31.32 -9.23
CA GLU A 63 6.67 -31.17 -8.44
C GLU A 63 6.69 -29.84 -7.66
N LEU A 64 7.23 -29.85 -6.44
CA LEU A 64 7.19 -28.70 -5.54
C LEU A 64 7.85 -27.46 -6.16
N TRP A 65 8.97 -27.62 -6.86
CA TRP A 65 9.69 -26.50 -7.47
C TRP A 65 8.85 -25.81 -8.56
N VAL A 66 8.08 -26.57 -9.36
CA VAL A 66 7.19 -26.01 -10.40
C VAL A 66 6.13 -25.14 -9.74
N ARG A 67 5.51 -25.64 -8.65
CA ARG A 67 4.49 -24.89 -7.88
C ARG A 67 5.09 -23.61 -7.31
N LEU A 68 6.30 -23.68 -6.75
CA LEU A 68 7.00 -22.51 -6.20
C LEU A 68 7.32 -21.47 -7.29
N VAL A 69 7.81 -21.90 -8.45
CA VAL A 69 8.07 -21.00 -9.59
C VAL A 69 6.78 -20.35 -10.07
N ALA A 70 5.67 -21.09 -10.15
CA ALA A 70 4.36 -20.54 -10.51
C ALA A 70 3.88 -19.47 -9.50
N VAL A 71 4.01 -19.74 -8.19
CA VAL A 71 3.67 -18.78 -7.14
C VAL A 71 4.55 -17.53 -7.23
N LEU A 72 5.86 -17.69 -7.42
CA LEU A 72 6.80 -16.58 -7.55
C LEU A 72 6.53 -15.75 -8.81
N GLY A 73 6.24 -16.39 -9.94
CA GLY A 73 5.88 -15.71 -11.18
C GLY A 73 4.58 -14.91 -11.05
N GLY A 74 3.54 -15.53 -10.48
CA GLY A 74 2.27 -14.85 -10.18
C GLY A 74 2.45 -13.70 -9.19
N ALA A 75 3.28 -13.87 -8.17
CA ALA A 75 3.60 -12.82 -7.20
C ALA A 75 4.35 -11.66 -7.86
N ALA A 76 5.29 -11.93 -8.77
CA ALA A 76 6.01 -10.90 -9.50
C ALA A 76 5.07 -10.03 -10.34
N VAL A 77 4.16 -10.66 -11.10
CA VAL A 77 3.12 -9.96 -11.88
C VAL A 77 2.21 -9.16 -10.94
N GLY A 78 1.72 -9.78 -9.86
CA GLY A 78 0.88 -9.11 -8.87
C GLY A 78 1.55 -7.89 -8.23
N MET A 79 2.86 -7.95 -8.00
CA MET A 79 3.65 -6.84 -7.47
C MET A 79 3.82 -5.70 -8.46
N ILE A 80 3.99 -5.99 -9.75
CA ILE A 80 4.00 -4.97 -10.81
C ILE A 80 2.67 -4.20 -10.79
N TYR A 81 1.54 -4.92 -10.80
CA TYR A 81 0.22 -4.29 -10.72
C TYR A 81 0.01 -3.52 -9.41
N ALA A 82 0.44 -4.09 -8.28
CA ALA A 82 0.34 -3.42 -7.00
C ALA A 82 1.08 -2.08 -7.01
N ALA A 83 2.26 -2.02 -7.62
CA ALA A 83 3.03 -0.80 -7.77
C ALA A 83 2.33 0.21 -8.70
N SER A 84 1.84 -0.24 -9.87
CA SER A 84 1.13 0.61 -10.82
C SER A 84 -0.13 1.25 -10.21
N PHE A 85 -0.89 0.50 -9.42
CA PHE A 85 -2.14 0.95 -8.82
C PHE A 85 -2.00 1.40 -7.35
N VAL A 86 -0.78 1.60 -6.86
CA VAL A 86 -0.53 1.95 -5.46
C VAL A 86 -1.22 3.26 -5.06
N HIS A 87 -1.26 4.24 -5.97
CA HIS A 87 -1.94 5.52 -5.74
C HIS A 87 -3.46 5.37 -5.74
N LEU A 88 -4.01 4.67 -6.74
CA LEU A 88 -5.46 4.45 -6.85
C LEU A 88 -6.01 3.67 -5.65
N THR A 89 -5.32 2.59 -5.25
CA THR A 89 -5.77 1.74 -4.14
C THR A 89 -5.71 2.46 -2.80
N THR A 90 -4.69 3.28 -2.57
CA THR A 90 -4.57 4.07 -1.33
C THR A 90 -5.59 5.20 -1.27
N GLU A 91 -5.89 5.83 -2.41
CA GLU A 91 -6.93 6.85 -2.55
C GLU A 91 -8.33 6.26 -2.34
N HIS A 92 -8.61 5.09 -2.91
CA HIS A 92 -9.89 4.43 -2.67
C HIS A 92 -10.11 4.11 -1.18
N ARG A 93 -9.04 3.82 -0.43
CA ARG A 93 -9.13 3.56 1.02
C ARG A 93 -9.30 4.83 1.85
N SER A 94 -8.68 5.95 1.48
CA SER A 94 -8.92 7.22 2.17
C SER A 94 -10.38 7.64 2.00
N VAL A 95 -10.91 7.52 0.78
CA VAL A 95 -12.32 7.78 0.48
C VAL A 95 -13.24 6.84 1.24
N LYS A 96 -12.96 5.53 1.27
CA LYS A 96 -13.73 4.54 2.04
C LYS A 96 -13.73 4.82 3.54
N ALA A 97 -12.69 5.46 4.08
CA ALA A 97 -12.60 5.87 5.48
C ALA A 97 -13.34 7.20 5.78
N GLY A 98 -13.90 7.86 4.77
CA GLY A 98 -14.69 9.09 4.88
C GLY A 98 -13.90 10.38 4.60
N TRP A 99 -12.72 10.30 3.98
CA TRP A 99 -11.97 11.48 3.53
C TRP A 99 -12.39 11.91 2.13
N ALA A 100 -12.25 13.21 1.84
CA ALA A 100 -12.45 13.72 0.49
C ALA A 100 -11.42 13.13 -0.49
N ARG A 101 -11.83 12.93 -1.73
CA ARG A 101 -10.93 12.51 -2.82
C ARG A 101 -9.85 13.57 -3.04
N GLY A 102 -8.61 13.16 -3.18
CA GLY A 102 -7.42 14.00 -3.28
C GLY A 102 -6.80 14.38 -1.92
N GLN A 103 -7.47 14.13 -0.79
CA GLN A 103 -6.97 14.53 0.52
C GLN A 103 -5.65 13.82 0.88
N ALA A 104 -5.55 12.51 0.60
CA ALA A 104 -4.33 11.75 0.88
C ALA A 104 -3.17 12.22 -0.01
N GLU A 105 -3.45 12.55 -1.27
CA GLU A 105 -2.48 13.12 -2.18
C GLU A 105 -1.98 14.49 -1.72
N ALA A 106 -2.89 15.40 -1.36
CA ALA A 106 -2.53 16.72 -0.84
C ALA A 106 -1.65 16.63 0.42
N VAL A 107 -1.92 15.68 1.33
CA VAL A 107 -1.07 15.46 2.51
C VAL A 107 0.33 14.95 2.13
N ARG A 108 0.43 14.03 1.15
CA ARG A 108 1.73 13.55 0.64
C ARG A 108 2.49 14.67 -0.08
N GLU A 109 1.76 15.52 -0.80
CA GLU A 109 2.33 16.63 -1.53
C GLU A 109 2.92 17.69 -0.59
N LYS A 110 2.15 18.12 0.41
CA LYS A 110 2.62 19.05 1.46
C LYS A 110 3.89 18.55 2.16
N ARG A 111 4.00 17.23 2.38
CA ARG A 111 5.22 16.64 2.96
C ARG A 111 6.41 16.67 1.99
N THR A 112 6.17 16.47 0.69
CA THR A 112 7.23 16.35 -0.31
C THR A 112 7.68 17.70 -0.87
N ALA A 113 6.83 18.73 -0.78
CA ALA A 113 7.10 20.09 -1.27
C ALA A 113 8.44 20.68 -0.79
N PRO A 114 8.79 20.67 0.52
CA PRO A 114 10.06 21.24 0.98
C PRO A 114 11.28 20.52 0.38
N ARG A 115 11.16 19.21 0.14
CA ARG A 115 12.23 18.39 -0.44
C ARG A 115 12.38 18.65 -1.94
N ARG A 116 11.28 18.89 -2.66
CA ARG A 116 11.29 19.28 -4.08
C ARG A 116 11.90 20.66 -4.25
N GLU A 117 11.51 21.63 -3.42
CA GLU A 117 12.09 22.98 -3.43
C GLU A 117 13.58 22.96 -3.14
N ALA A 118 14.04 22.19 -2.15
CA ALA A 118 15.46 22.04 -1.87
C ALA A 118 16.23 21.36 -3.01
N ALA A 119 15.61 20.41 -3.73
CA ALA A 119 16.22 19.77 -4.89
C ALA A 119 16.29 20.72 -6.09
N ALA A 120 15.26 21.54 -6.32
CA ALA A 120 15.24 22.56 -7.37
C ALA A 120 16.34 23.61 -7.14
N ARG A 121 16.50 24.11 -5.90
CA ARG A 121 17.59 25.03 -5.55
C ARG A 121 18.97 24.43 -5.83
N ARG A 122 19.21 23.17 -5.44
CA ARG A 122 20.48 22.48 -5.74
C ARG A 122 20.74 22.30 -7.23
N TYR A 123 19.68 22.14 -8.02
CA TYR A 123 19.79 22.07 -9.48
C TYR A 123 20.13 23.45 -10.05
N GLU A 124 19.42 24.49 -9.63
CA GLU A 124 19.70 25.89 -10.02
C GLU A 124 21.13 26.32 -9.66
N GLU A 125 21.62 25.96 -8.46
CA GLU A 125 23.00 26.25 -8.03
C GLU A 125 24.07 25.50 -8.86
N ARG A 126 23.73 24.32 -9.43
CA ARG A 126 24.68 23.48 -10.16
C ARG A 126 24.74 23.78 -11.65
N TYR A 127 23.67 24.31 -12.22
CA TYR A 127 23.52 24.54 -13.66
C TYR A 127 23.37 26.03 -14.03
N ARG A 128 23.68 26.93 -13.10
CA ARG A 128 23.81 28.37 -13.33
C ARG A 128 25.28 28.75 -13.37
#